data_AF-A0A7W0MHG1-F1
#
_entry.id   AF-A0A7W0MHG1-F1
#
_cell.length_a   1.000
_cell.length_b   1.000
_cell.length_c   1.000
_cell.angle_alpha   90.00
_cell.angle_beta   90.00
_cell.angle_gamma   90.00
#
_symmetry.space_group_name_H-M   'P 1'
#
loop_
_entity.id
_entity.type
_entity.pdbx_description
1 polymer ?
#
loop_
_entity_poly.entity_id
_entity_poly.type
_entity_poly.pdbx_seq_one_letter_code
_entity_poly.pdbx_strand_id
1 'polypeptide(L)'
;MIEANKNGYNSGANAVEEEDTWPGIDSRFRLIVVAALRSKQLQRGSHPRIEVNPLKRRNTSIALEEVKQGLVPFTITHEEPQTKVNSSQLPPKVL
;
A
#
# COMPACT_ATOMS: atom_id res chain seq x y z
N MET A 1 -29.01 -34.89 -7.81
CA MET A 1 -29.10 -33.43 -7.54
C MET A 1 -28.64 -33.24 -6.09
N ILE A 2 -27.54 -32.60 -5.71
CA ILE A 2 -26.53 -31.73 -6.34
C ILE A 2 -25.21 -32.04 -5.61
N GLU A 3 -24.11 -32.28 -6.33
CA GLU A 3 -22.77 -32.39 -5.74
C GLU A 3 -22.27 -30.98 -5.36
N ALA A 4 -21.90 -30.80 -4.09
CA ALA A 4 -21.28 -29.57 -3.62
C ALA A 4 -19.82 -29.51 -4.10
N ASN A 5 -19.62 -28.87 -5.25
CA ASN A 5 -18.30 -28.52 -5.77
C ASN A 5 -17.62 -27.51 -4.81
N LYS A 6 -16.74 -28.01 -3.95
CA LYS A 6 -15.88 -27.21 -3.06
C LYS A 6 -14.55 -26.87 -3.76
N ASN A 7 -14.58 -26.16 -4.89
CA ASN A 7 -13.39 -25.50 -5.44
C ASN A 7 -13.49 -23.98 -5.28
N GLY A 8 -13.31 -23.50 -4.05
CA GLY A 8 -13.31 -22.07 -3.72
C GLY A 8 -11.99 -21.54 -3.17
N TYR A 9 -10.91 -22.33 -3.21
CA TYR A 9 -9.60 -21.92 -2.69
C TYR A 9 -8.49 -22.43 -3.60
N ASN A 10 -8.27 -21.77 -4.73
CA ASN A 10 -6.98 -21.73 -5.46
C ASN A 10 -7.05 -20.80 -6.68
N SER A 11 -7.39 -19.52 -6.46
CA SER A 11 -7.25 -18.46 -7.48
C SER A 11 -6.10 -17.51 -7.13
N GLY A 12 -5.16 -17.94 -6.30
CA GLY A 12 -4.01 -17.14 -5.84
C GLY A 12 -2.74 -17.55 -6.56
N ALA A 13 -2.63 -17.23 -7.86
CA ALA A 13 -1.32 -17.17 -8.55
C ALA A 13 -1.40 -16.56 -9.96
N ASN A 14 -2.51 -16.68 -10.68
CA ASN A 14 -2.57 -16.33 -12.10
C ASN A 14 -3.93 -15.71 -12.51
N ALA A 15 -4.33 -14.61 -11.84
CA ALA A 15 -5.39 -13.76 -12.35
C ALA A 15 -4.74 -12.52 -12.93
N VAL A 16 -4.56 -12.57 -14.25
CA VAL A 16 -4.54 -11.47 -15.23
C VAL A 16 -3.86 -10.16 -14.83
N GLU A 17 -2.89 -9.80 -15.67
CA GLU A 17 -2.27 -8.49 -15.81
C GLU A 17 -3.32 -7.40 -16.11
N GLU A 18 -4.14 -7.02 -15.12
CA GLU A 18 -4.60 -5.64 -15.05
C GLU A 18 -3.33 -4.80 -14.86
N GLU A 19 -3.11 -3.83 -15.75
CA GLU A 19 -2.26 -2.68 -15.43
C GLU A 19 -2.85 -2.05 -14.17
N ASP A 20 -2.38 -2.54 -13.02
CA ASP A 20 -2.78 -2.21 -11.67
C ASP A 20 -2.26 -0.79 -11.36
N THR A 21 -2.76 0.19 -12.11
CA THR A 21 -2.41 1.61 -11.98
C THR A 21 -3.29 2.18 -10.89
N TRP A 22 -2.85 2.06 -9.63
CA TRP A 22 -3.52 2.70 -8.51
C TRP A 22 -3.07 4.15 -8.38
N PRO A 23 -3.97 5.10 -8.11
CA PRO A 23 -3.61 6.51 -8.01
C PRO A 23 -2.50 6.76 -6.99
N GLY A 24 -1.37 7.30 -7.46
CA GLY A 24 -0.21 7.64 -6.62
C GLY A 24 0.66 6.46 -6.16
N ILE A 25 0.33 5.21 -6.52
CA ILE A 25 1.12 4.03 -6.15
C ILE A 25 1.79 3.45 -7.38
N ASP A 26 3.12 3.56 -7.38
CA ASP A 26 4.05 3.07 -8.40
C ASP A 26 4.48 1.60 -8.20
N SER A 27 4.20 1.01 -7.03
CA SER A 27 4.71 -0.31 -6.66
C SER A 27 3.70 -1.14 -5.86
N ARG A 28 3.61 -2.44 -6.18
CA ARG A 28 2.86 -3.44 -5.40
C ARG A 28 3.28 -3.46 -3.93
N PHE A 29 4.57 -3.30 -3.63
CA PHE A 29 5.03 -3.25 -2.25
C PHE A 29 4.50 -2.02 -1.51
N ARG A 30 4.43 -0.87 -2.19
CA ARG A 30 3.89 0.36 -1.62
C ARG A 30 2.38 0.23 -1.36
N LEU A 31 1.63 -0.40 -2.26
CA LEU A 31 0.22 -0.75 -2.02
C LEU A 31 0.06 -1.51 -0.69
N ILE A 32 0.85 -2.57 -0.48
CA ILE A 32 0.77 -3.40 0.73
C ILE A 32 1.12 -2.61 1.98
N VAL A 33 2.18 -1.79 1.95
CA VAL A 33 2.59 -0.97 3.10
C VAL A 33 1.51 0.05 3.46
N VAL A 34 0.99 0.80 2.48
CA VAL A 34 -0.05 1.80 2.71
C VAL A 34 -1.34 1.14 3.23
N ALA A 35 -1.76 0.01 2.64
CA ALA A 35 -2.93 -0.73 3.08
C ALA A 35 -2.77 -1.30 4.50
N ALA A 36 -1.58 -1.79 4.86
CA ALA A 36 -1.30 -2.29 6.20
C ALA A 36 -1.40 -1.16 7.25
N LEU A 37 -0.80 0.00 6.96
CA LEU A 37 -0.89 1.18 7.82
C LEU A 37 -2.34 1.65 7.97
N ARG A 38 -3.09 1.66 6.88
CA ARG A 38 -4.52 2.01 6.90
C ARG A 38 -5.35 1.00 7.70
N SER A 39 -5.12 -0.29 7.53
CA SER A 39 -5.78 -1.34 8.31
C SER A 39 -5.55 -1.15 9.82
N LYS A 40 -4.35 -0.74 10.23
CA LYS A 40 -4.04 -0.41 11.63
C LYS A 40 -4.87 0.77 12.16
N GLN A 41 -5.15 1.77 11.32
CA GLN A 41 -6.04 2.88 11.70
C GLN A 41 -7.48 2.39 11.89
N LEU A 42 -7.99 1.54 10.97
CA LEU A 42 -9.33 0.96 11.07
C LEU A 42 -9.47 0.07 12.32
N GLN A 43 -8.45 -0.72 12.65
CA GLN A 43 -8.41 -1.50 13.89
C GLN A 43 -8.48 -0.64 15.16
N ARG A 44 -7.98 0.61 15.09
CA ARG A 44 -8.06 1.58 16.18
C ARG A 44 -9.37 2.36 16.21
N GLY A 45 -10.34 2.02 15.36
CA GLY A 45 -11.65 2.67 15.31
C GLY A 45 -11.71 3.88 14.37
N SER A 46 -10.74 4.07 13.46
CA SER A 46 -10.91 5.05 12.39
C SER A 46 -12.11 4.69 11.52
N HIS A 47 -12.86 5.70 11.10
CA HIS A 47 -13.95 5.54 10.15
C HIS A 47 -13.44 5.09 8.77
N PRO A 48 -14.07 4.10 8.14
CA PRO A 48 -13.90 3.78 6.73
C PRO A 48 -14.26 4.96 5.82
N ARG A 49 -13.59 5.08 4.69
CA ARG A 49 -13.86 6.09 3.64
C ARG A 49 -14.79 5.59 2.54
N ILE A 50 -15.06 4.29 2.52
CA ILE A 50 -16.02 3.63 1.63
C ILE A 50 -17.21 3.14 2.45
N GLU A 51 -18.35 2.97 1.78
CA GLU A 51 -19.50 2.32 2.39
C GLU A 51 -19.18 0.84 2.63
N VAL A 52 -19.24 0.43 3.89
CA VAL A 52 -18.95 -0.95 4.28
C VAL A 52 -20.14 -1.52 5.02
N ASN A 53 -20.47 -2.77 4.70
CA ASN A 53 -21.32 -3.57 5.57
C ASN A 53 -20.46 -4.05 6.76
N PRO A 54 -20.70 -3.56 8.00
CA PRO A 54 -19.85 -3.83 9.16
C PRO A 54 -19.79 -5.31 9.54
N LEU A 55 -20.75 -6.13 9.11
CA LEU A 55 -20.79 -7.56 9.40
C LEU A 55 -19.98 -8.41 8.41
N LYS A 56 -19.57 -7.85 7.26
CA LYS A 56 -19.10 -8.66 6.12
C LYS A 56 -17.68 -8.37 5.65
N ARG A 57 -17.05 -7.27 6.08
CA ARG A 57 -15.70 -6.91 5.59
C ARG A 57 -14.67 -6.79 6.69
N ARG A 58 -13.51 -7.43 6.47
CA ARG A 58 -12.32 -7.32 7.33
C ARG A 58 -11.64 -5.97 7.08
N ASN A 59 -11.01 -5.40 8.11
CA ASN A 59 -10.27 -4.14 8.01
C ASN A 59 -9.23 -4.13 6.90
N THR A 60 -8.57 -5.26 6.65
CA THR A 60 -7.59 -5.42 5.57
C THR A 60 -8.21 -5.28 4.19
N SER A 61 -9.41 -5.84 3.98
CA SER A 61 -10.15 -5.71 2.71
C SER A 61 -10.60 -4.27 2.48
N ILE A 62 -11.12 -3.62 3.53
CA ILE A 62 -11.53 -2.20 3.47
C ILE A 62 -10.32 -1.32 3.13
N ALA A 63 -9.20 -1.52 3.82
CA ALA A 63 -7.99 -0.77 3.57
C ALA A 63 -7.46 -0.95 2.14
N LEU A 64 -7.44 -2.18 1.61
CA LEU A 64 -7.03 -2.42 0.23
C LEU A 64 -7.92 -1.68 -0.77
N GLU A 65 -9.24 -1.73 -0.59
CA GLU A 65 -10.20 -1.06 -1.48
C GLU A 65 -10.05 0.46 -1.42
N GLU A 66 -9.92 1.05 -0.23
CA GLU A 66 -9.67 2.49 -0.07
C GLU A 66 -8.36 2.93 -0.76
N VAL A 67 -7.31 2.12 -0.63
CA VAL A 67 -6.01 2.45 -1.23
C VAL A 67 -6.06 2.30 -2.75
N LYS A 68 -6.68 1.24 -3.27
CA LYS A 68 -6.88 1.05 -4.71
C LYS A 68 -7.72 2.16 -5.35
N GLN A 69 -8.67 2.73 -4.60
CA GLN A 69 -9.47 3.88 -5.02
C GLN A 69 -8.78 5.24 -4.81
N GLY A 70 -7.56 5.27 -4.25
CA GLY A 70 -6.84 6.53 -3.99
C GLY A 70 -7.44 7.39 -2.87
N LEU A 71 -8.29 6.81 -2.01
CA LEU A 71 -8.96 7.53 -0.92
C LEU A 71 -8.07 7.70 0.31
N VAL A 72 -6.94 6.99 0.37
CA VAL A 72 -5.97 7.09 1.46
C VAL A 72 -4.87 8.07 1.08
N PRO A 73 -4.82 9.28 1.67
CA PRO A 73 -3.72 10.20 1.43
C PRO A 73 -2.45 9.66 2.09
N PHE A 74 -1.33 9.73 1.36
CA PHE A 74 0.01 9.44 1.86
C PHE A 74 1.02 10.36 1.16
N THR A 75 2.20 10.46 1.75
CA THR A 75 3.30 11.25 1.20
C THR A 75 4.54 10.37 1.12
N ILE A 76 5.29 10.49 0.03
CA ILE A 76 6.55 9.79 -0.15
C ILE A 76 7.66 10.75 0.25
N THR A 77 8.37 10.43 1.32
CA THR A 77 9.56 11.17 1.71
C THR A 77 10.73 10.64 0.89
N HIS A 78 11.22 11.44 -0.05
CA HIS A 78 12.52 11.20 -0.68
C HIS A 78 13.59 11.73 0.28
N GLU A 79 14.11 10.85 1.13
CA GLU A 79 15.37 11.15 1.80
C GLU A 79 16.46 11.07 0.72
N GLU A 80 16.82 12.21 0.14
CA GLU A 80 18.09 12.28 -0.59
C GLU A 80 19.18 11.80 0.37
N PRO A 81 20.03 10.84 -0.03
CA PRO A 81 21.10 10.37 0.83
C PRO A 81 21.92 11.60 1.20
N GLN A 82 21.81 12.01 2.47
CA GLN A 82 22.54 13.15 2.98
C GLN A 82 24.02 12.82 2.88
N THR A 83 24.61 13.20 1.76
CA THR A 83 26.04 13.20 1.58
C THR A 83 26.48 14.32 2.49
N LYS A 84 26.83 13.98 3.74
CA LYS A 84 27.45 14.91 4.67
C LYS A 84 28.82 15.24 4.07
N VAL A 85 28.84 16.19 3.14
CA VAL A 85 30.07 16.79 2.64
C VAL A 85 30.59 17.61 3.80
N ASN A 86 31.41 17.00 4.64
CA ASN A 86 32.11 17.69 5.71
C ASN A 86 32.97 18.77 5.04
N SER A 87 32.54 20.03 5.17
CA SER A 87 33.22 21.23 4.64
C SER A 87 34.63 21.45 5.18
N SER A 88 35.12 20.55 6.05
CA SER A 88 36.45 20.56 6.63
C SER A 88 37.51 19.83 5.79
N GLN A 89 37.11 19.14 4.71
CA GLN A 89 38.02 18.32 3.88
C GLN A 89 38.12 18.85 2.44
N LEU A 90 38.34 20.16 2.27
CA LEU A 90 38.85 20.65 0.98
C LEU A 90 40.37 20.42 0.98
N PRO A 91 40.93 19.61 0.06
CA PRO A 91 42.37 19.53 -0.06
C PRO A 91 42.90 20.94 -0.40
N PRO A 92 44.03 21.36 0.19
CA PRO A 92 44.62 22.65 -0.11
C PRO A 92 44.83 22.74 -1.62
N LYS A 93 44.34 23.84 -2.21
CA LYS A 93 44.56 24.14 -3.61
C LYS A 93 46.06 24.35 -3.78
N VAL A 94 46.73 23.38 -4.40
CA VAL A 94 48.11 23.54 -4.84
C VAL A 94 48.09 24.53 -6.00
N LEU A 95 49.00 25.51 -5.90
CA LEU A 95 49.17 26.75 -6.66
C LEU A 95 48.73 26.72 -8.13
#